data_AF-F5SZN0-F1
#
_entry.id   AF-F5SZN0-F1
#
_cell.length_a   1.000
_cell.length_b   1.000
_cell.length_c   1.000
_cell.angle_alpha   90.00
_cell.angle_beta   90.00
_cell.angle_gamma   90.00
#
_symmetry.space_group_name_H-M   'P 1'
#
loop_
_entity.id
_entity.type
_entity.pdbx_description
1 polymer ?
#
loop_
_entity_poly.entity_id
_entity_poly.type
_entity_poly.pdbx_seq_one_letter_code
_entity_poly.pdbx_strand_id
1 'polypeptide(L)'
;MKVHALFLAVVSLFFTSLVNAEEQNYQQCLFNPANETAAEKAGQSTAVFCASRHFDTAPTAFQAQVLNQDIEGFKQRDPKFKAFYDGIRQHSSNDIYTDRQIILMFIDKREVNKD
;
A
#
# COMPACT_ATOMS: atom_id res chain seq x y z
N MET A 1 38.95 20.79 33.67
CA MET A 1 38.85 20.16 32.33
C MET A 1 37.99 18.91 32.45
N LYS A 2 36.66 19.00 32.30
CA LYS A 2 35.75 17.87 32.58
C LYS A 2 34.36 17.99 31.92
N VAL A 3 34.26 18.70 30.79
CA VAL A 3 32.96 18.97 30.12
C VAL A 3 32.89 18.35 28.72
N HIS A 4 34.00 17.82 28.19
CA HIS A 4 34.07 17.44 26.77
C HIS A 4 33.75 15.96 26.49
N ALA A 5 33.73 15.11 27.51
CA ALA A 5 33.46 13.67 27.31
C ALA A 5 31.97 13.33 27.24
N LEU A 6 31.09 14.17 27.81
CA LEU A 6 29.64 13.88 27.86
C LEU A 6 28.90 14.29 26.58
N PHE A 7 29.43 15.26 25.83
CA PHE A 7 28.83 15.73 24.57
C PHE A 7 29.03 14.75 23.40
N LEU A 8 30.07 13.92 23.43
CA LEU A 8 30.36 12.95 22.37
C LEU A 8 29.46 11.69 22.42
N ALA A 9 28.92 11.35 23.59
CA ALA A 9 28.06 10.18 23.75
C ALA A 9 26.60 10.44 23.35
N VAL A 10 26.13 11.69 23.41
CA VAL A 10 24.73 12.03 23.09
C VAL A 10 24.51 12.12 21.58
N VAL A 11 25.53 12.52 20.81
CA VAL A 11 25.43 12.65 19.34
C VAL A 11 25.32 11.28 18.65
N SER A 12 25.92 10.23 19.21
CA SER A 12 25.89 8.87 18.63
C SER A 12 24.56 8.14 18.83
N LEU A 13 23.72 8.58 19.77
CA LEU A 13 22.39 8.01 20.02
C LEU A 13 21.29 8.58 19.10
N PHE A 14 21.55 9.65 18.35
CA PHE A 14 20.60 10.21 17.39
C PHE A 14 20.67 9.59 15.99
N PHE A 15 21.66 8.73 15.70
CA PHE A 15 21.82 8.12 14.37
C PHE A 15 21.17 6.74 14.23
N THR A 16 20.69 6.11 15.31
CA THR A 16 20.09 4.76 15.23
C THR A 16 18.57 4.75 14.99
N SER A 17 17.93 5.92 14.92
CA SER A 17 16.50 6.04 14.58
C SER A 17 16.24 6.48 13.14
N LEU A 18 17.25 6.45 12.26
CA LEU A 18 17.01 6.29 10.83
C LEU A 18 16.65 4.83 10.55
N VAL A 19 15.59 4.35 11.22
CA VAL A 19 14.91 3.13 10.79
C VAL A 19 14.38 3.49 9.42
N ASN A 20 15.00 2.89 8.40
CA ASN A 20 14.66 3.07 7.00
C ASN A 20 13.15 3.25 6.84
N ALA A 21 12.73 4.50 6.65
CA ALA A 21 11.61 4.82 5.79
C ALA A 21 12.08 4.52 4.36
N GLU A 22 12.53 3.29 4.11
CA GLU A 22 12.46 2.72 2.78
C GLU A 22 10.97 2.70 2.51
N GLU A 23 10.56 3.60 1.62
CA GLU A 23 9.50 3.32 0.69
C GLU A 23 9.86 1.99 -0.01
N GLN A 24 9.65 0.86 0.67
CA GLN A 24 9.84 -0.46 0.10
C GLN A 24 8.80 -0.53 -1.00
N ASN A 25 9.22 -0.32 -2.24
CA ASN A 25 8.30 -0.25 -3.36
C ASN A 25 7.95 -1.68 -3.81
N TYR A 26 6.87 -1.80 -4.60
CA TYR A 26 6.37 -3.08 -5.09
C TYR A 26 7.47 -3.95 -5.72
N GLN A 27 8.41 -3.36 -6.46
CA GLN A 27 9.51 -4.09 -7.10
C GLN A 27 10.47 -4.71 -6.08
N GLN A 28 10.85 -3.95 -5.04
CA GLN A 28 11.69 -4.49 -3.97
C GLN A 28 11.00 -5.62 -3.21
N CYS A 29 9.69 -5.51 -2.99
CA CYS A 29 8.92 -6.60 -2.40
C CYS A 29 8.91 -7.85 -3.30
N LEU A 30 8.69 -7.66 -4.60
CA LEU A 30 8.55 -8.74 -5.58
C LEU A 30 9.81 -9.60 -5.68
N PHE A 31 10.99 -8.98 -5.57
CA PHE A 31 12.28 -9.66 -5.70
C PHE A 31 12.94 -10.05 -4.38
N ASN A 32 12.25 -9.89 -3.25
CA ASN A 32 12.73 -10.38 -1.96
C ASN A 32 12.28 -11.84 -1.75
N PRO A 33 13.21 -12.82 -1.69
CA PRO A 33 12.87 -14.23 -1.53
C PRO A 33 12.08 -14.54 -0.25
N ALA A 34 12.25 -13.75 0.81
CA ALA A 34 11.50 -13.93 2.05
C ALA A 34 9.98 -13.71 1.86
N ASN A 35 9.60 -12.90 0.88
CA ASN A 35 8.20 -12.60 0.58
C ASN A 35 7.51 -13.72 -0.19
N GLU A 36 8.24 -14.60 -0.88
CA GLU A 36 7.65 -15.76 -1.55
C GLU A 36 7.04 -16.72 -0.52
N THR A 37 7.80 -17.06 0.52
CA THR A 37 7.30 -17.91 1.62
C THR A 37 6.15 -17.25 2.38
N ALA A 38 6.18 -15.91 2.54
CA ALA A 38 5.10 -15.18 3.19
C ALA A 38 3.82 -15.15 2.33
N ALA A 39 3.98 -15.03 1.00
CA ALA A 39 2.88 -15.07 0.05
C ALA A 39 2.22 -16.46 0.00
N GLU A 40 3.03 -17.52 -0.03
CA GLU A 40 2.54 -18.91 0.00
C GLU A 40 1.74 -19.20 1.29
N LYS A 41 2.25 -18.78 2.46
CA LYS A 41 1.52 -18.88 3.73
C LYS A 41 0.21 -18.10 3.73
N ALA A 42 0.14 -17.00 2.98
CA ALA A 42 -1.07 -16.21 2.80
C ALA A 42 -2.01 -16.77 1.71
N GLY A 43 -1.62 -17.84 1.02
CA GLY A 43 -2.39 -18.40 -0.11
C GLY A 43 -2.47 -17.47 -1.32
N GLN A 44 -1.49 -16.58 -1.49
CA GLN A 44 -1.45 -15.57 -2.55
C GLN A 44 -0.22 -15.77 -3.43
N SER A 45 -0.27 -15.30 -4.68
CA SER A 45 0.96 -15.14 -5.47
C SER A 45 1.81 -14.01 -4.88
N THR A 46 3.14 -14.08 -5.03
CA THR A 46 4.05 -13.02 -4.57
C THR A 46 3.67 -11.65 -5.13
N ALA A 47 3.22 -11.59 -6.39
CA ALA A 47 2.74 -10.36 -7.01
C ALA A 47 1.52 -9.76 -6.30
N VAL A 48 0.50 -10.56 -5.99
CA VAL A 48 -0.69 -10.08 -5.27
C VAL A 48 -0.35 -9.72 -3.82
N PHE A 49 0.46 -10.56 -3.17
CA PHE A 49 0.95 -10.33 -1.81
C PHE A 49 1.68 -8.98 -1.70
N CYS A 50 2.59 -8.69 -2.63
CA CYS A 50 3.32 -7.43 -2.68
C CYS A 50 2.43 -6.26 -3.09
N ALA A 51 1.51 -6.45 -4.03
CA ALA A 51 0.57 -5.40 -4.43
C ALA A 51 -0.36 -4.98 -3.28
N SER A 52 -0.76 -5.92 -2.41
CA SER A 52 -1.60 -5.59 -1.25
C SER A 52 -0.89 -4.72 -0.21
N ARG A 53 0.45 -4.79 -0.15
CA ARG A 53 1.30 -4.06 0.81
C ARG A 53 1.87 -2.77 0.24
N HIS A 54 2.11 -2.74 -1.07
CA HIS A 54 2.76 -1.65 -1.78
C HIS A 54 1.87 -1.16 -2.93
N PHE A 55 0.59 -0.95 -2.62
CA PHE A 55 -0.49 -0.73 -3.57
C PHE A 55 -0.21 0.39 -4.58
N ASP A 56 0.22 1.56 -4.10
CA ASP A 56 0.45 2.74 -4.95
C ASP A 56 1.61 2.58 -5.94
N THR A 57 2.52 1.65 -5.68
CA THR A 57 3.69 1.39 -6.55
C THR A 57 3.54 0.12 -7.39
N ALA A 58 2.45 -0.63 -7.18
CA ALA A 58 2.17 -1.83 -7.93
C ALA A 58 1.61 -1.49 -9.33
N PRO A 59 1.86 -2.33 -10.35
CA PRO A 59 1.19 -2.18 -11.64
C PRO A 59 -0.34 -2.18 -11.49
N THR A 60 -1.03 -1.34 -12.28
CA THR A 60 -2.50 -1.17 -12.26
C THR A 60 -3.28 -2.48 -12.30
N ALA A 61 -2.80 -3.48 -13.05
CA ALA A 61 -3.44 -4.79 -13.12
C ALA A 61 -3.46 -5.51 -11.75
N PHE A 62 -2.37 -5.42 -10.98
CA PHE A 62 -2.29 -6.02 -9.65
C PHE A 62 -3.02 -5.21 -8.60
N GLN A 63 -3.02 -3.87 -8.70
CA GLN A 63 -3.89 -3.03 -7.88
C GLN A 63 -5.37 -3.44 -8.05
N ALA A 64 -5.81 -3.60 -9.30
CA ALA A 64 -7.17 -4.05 -9.60
C ALA A 64 -7.43 -5.47 -9.08
N GLN A 65 -6.47 -6.38 -9.19
CA GLN A 65 -6.61 -7.74 -8.67
C GLN A 65 -6.78 -7.76 -7.15
N VAL A 66 -5.99 -6.99 -6.41
CA VAL A 66 -6.11 -6.87 -4.94
C VAL A 66 -7.50 -6.37 -4.55
N LEU A 67 -7.97 -5.30 -5.20
CA LEU A 67 -9.28 -4.73 -4.93
C LEU A 67 -10.43 -5.68 -5.30
N ASN A 68 -10.32 -6.43 -6.41
CA ASN A 68 -11.34 -7.38 -6.82
C ASN A 68 -11.44 -8.59 -5.87
N GLN A 69 -10.37 -8.96 -5.19
CA GLN A 69 -10.35 -10.10 -4.27
C GLN A 69 -10.91 -9.76 -2.88
N ASP A 70 -10.72 -8.52 -2.42
CA ASP A 70 -11.05 -8.12 -1.05
C ASP A 70 -11.50 -6.65 -0.97
N ILE A 71 -12.65 -6.34 -1.56
CA ILE A 71 -13.23 -4.99 -1.54
C ILE A 71 -13.45 -4.52 -0.10
N GLU A 72 -14.11 -5.35 0.71
CA GLU A 72 -14.50 -4.95 2.07
C GLU A 72 -13.30 -4.82 3.00
N GLY A 73 -12.32 -5.72 2.92
CA GLY A 73 -11.09 -5.57 3.68
C GLY A 73 -10.29 -4.36 3.21
N PHE A 74 -10.29 -4.04 1.91
CA PHE A 74 -9.65 -2.80 1.45
C PHE A 74 -10.38 -1.54 1.92
N LYS A 75 -11.72 -1.53 1.96
CA LYS A 75 -12.48 -0.40 2.55
C LYS A 75 -12.13 -0.15 4.01
N GLN A 76 -11.79 -1.20 4.78
CA GLN A 76 -11.35 -1.06 6.17
C GLN A 76 -9.93 -0.47 6.27
N ARG A 77 -9.05 -0.81 5.31
CA ARG A 77 -7.64 -0.37 5.30
C ARG A 77 -7.43 0.99 4.64
N ASP A 78 -8.28 1.38 3.70
CA ASP A 78 -8.18 2.63 2.94
C ASP A 78 -9.48 3.45 3.02
N PRO A 79 -9.53 4.47 3.89
CA PRO A 79 -10.67 5.37 4.01
C PRO A 79 -10.98 6.15 2.72
N LYS A 80 -9.98 6.43 1.86
CA LYS A 80 -10.20 7.14 0.59
C LYS A 80 -10.92 6.23 -0.40
N PHE A 81 -10.53 4.96 -0.47
CA PHE A 81 -11.25 3.96 -1.26
C PHE A 81 -12.69 3.79 -0.77
N LYS A 82 -12.88 3.66 0.55
CA LYS A 82 -14.22 3.53 1.14
C LYS A 82 -15.11 4.70 0.76
N ALA A 83 -14.65 5.94 0.97
CA ALA A 83 -15.43 7.13 0.64
C ALA A 83 -15.77 7.21 -0.86
N PHE A 84 -14.82 6.86 -1.73
CA PHE A 84 -15.03 6.84 -3.17
C PHE A 84 -16.06 5.79 -3.59
N TYR A 85 -15.89 4.56 -3.11
CA TYR A 85 -16.76 3.43 -3.43
C TYR A 85 -18.19 3.66 -2.93
N ASP A 86 -18.33 4.04 -1.65
CA ASP A 86 -19.63 4.28 -1.04
C ASP A 86 -20.32 5.49 -1.67
N GLY A 87 -19.57 6.53 -2.03
CA GLY A 87 -20.09 7.69 -2.76
C GLY A 87 -20.66 7.29 -4.12
N ILE A 88 -19.97 6.45 -4.89
CA ILE A 88 -20.53 5.96 -6.17
C ILE A 88 -21.76 5.10 -5.92
N ARG A 89 -21.74 4.19 -4.93
CA ARG A 89 -22.91 3.35 -4.61
C ARG A 89 -24.11 4.14 -4.11
N GLN A 90 -23.90 5.22 -3.37
CA GLN A 90 -24.98 6.08 -2.86
C GLN A 90 -25.58 6.99 -3.95
N HIS A 91 -24.77 7.49 -4.87
CA HIS A 91 -25.20 8.44 -5.90
C HIS A 91 -25.54 7.78 -7.25
N SER A 92 -25.17 6.51 -7.44
CA SER A 92 -25.61 5.66 -8.56
C SER A 92 -27.05 5.23 -8.32
N SER A 93 -27.99 5.97 -8.90
CA SER A 93 -29.43 5.75 -8.73
C SER A 93 -29.94 4.37 -9.20
N ASN A 94 -29.13 3.58 -9.91
CA ASN A 94 -29.52 2.27 -10.47
C ASN A 94 -28.43 1.19 -10.40
N ASP A 95 -27.45 1.32 -9.50
CA ASP A 95 -26.28 0.42 -9.46
C ASP A 95 -25.60 0.22 -10.83
N ILE A 96 -25.48 1.32 -11.58
CA ILE A 96 -25.05 1.35 -12.98
C ILE A 96 -23.63 0.81 -13.15
N TYR A 97 -22.82 0.90 -12.09
CA TYR A 97 -21.43 0.48 -12.10
C TYR A 97 -21.24 -0.80 -11.30
N THR A 98 -20.74 -1.82 -11.98
CA THR A 98 -20.20 -3.02 -11.33
C THR A 98 -19.01 -2.67 -10.44
N ASP A 99 -18.71 -3.51 -9.45
CA ASP A 99 -17.56 -3.37 -8.56
C ASP A 99 -16.26 -3.16 -9.32
N ARG A 100 -16.06 -3.98 -10.37
CA ARG A 100 -14.88 -3.89 -11.21
C ARG A 100 -14.75 -2.51 -11.88
N GLN A 101 -15.85 -1.92 -12.33
CA GLN A 101 -15.83 -0.57 -12.92
C GLN A 101 -15.49 0.48 -11.87
N ILE A 102 -16.08 0.39 -10.67
CA ILE A 102 -15.77 1.30 -9.55
C ILE A 102 -14.28 1.19 -9.18
N ILE A 103 -13.74 -0.02 -9.09
CA ILE A 103 -12.32 -0.28 -8.82
C ILE A 103 -11.42 0.37 -9.87
N LEU A 104 -11.74 0.19 -11.16
CA LEU A 104 -10.95 0.77 -12.24
C LEU A 104 -10.99 2.31 -12.23
N MET A 105 -12.15 2.91 -11.97
CA MET A 105 -12.29 4.36 -11.81
C MET A 105 -11.48 4.88 -10.61
N PHE A 106 -11.44 4.13 -9.51
CA PHE A 106 -10.63 4.50 -8.36
C PHE A 106 -9.14 4.49 -8.67
N ILE A 107 -8.66 3.44 -9.35
CA ILE A 107 -7.24 3.34 -9.72
C ILE A 107 -6.88 4.46 -10.69
N ASP A 108 -7.70 4.70 -11.72
CA ASP A 108 -7.50 5.79 -12.68
C ASP A 108 -7.42 7.16 -11.97
N LYS A 109 -8.36 7.42 -11.04
CA LYS A 109 -8.33 8.64 -10.21
C LYS A 109 -7.05 8.73 -9.38
N ARG A 110 -6.52 7.63 -8.84
CA ARG A 110 -5.29 7.66 -8.06
C ARG A 110 -4.07 7.93 -8.93
N GLU A 111 -3.97 7.30 -10.10
CA GLU A 111 -2.86 7.54 -11.03
C GLU A 111 -2.81 9.02 -11.46
N VAL A 112 -3.96 9.65 -11.71
CA VAL A 112 -4.04 11.09 -12.06
C VAL A 112 -3.60 12.01 -10.92
N ASN A 113 -3.77 11.61 -9.66
CA ASN A 113 -3.40 12.43 -8.49
C ASN A 113 -1.98 12.16 -7.96
N LYS A 114 -1.18 11.34 -8.65
CA LYS A 114 0.24 11.09 -8.29
C LYS A 114 1.18 12.18 -8.82
N ASP A 115 0.72 13.01 -9.75
CA ASP A 115 1.39 14.22 -10.27
C ASP A 115 0.90 15.49 -9.52
#